data_AF-A0A5C3LL35-F1
#
_entry.id   AF-A0A5C3LL35-F1
#
_cell.length_a   1.000
_cell.length_b   1.000
_cell.length_c   1.000
_cell.angle_alpha   90.00
_cell.angle_beta   90.00
_cell.angle_gamma   90.00
#
_symmetry.space_group_name_H-M   'P 1'
#
loop_
_entity.id
_entity.type
_entity.pdbx_description
1 polymer ?
#
loop_
_entity_poly.entity_id
_entity_poly.type
_entity_poly.pdbx_seq_one_letter_code
_entity_poly.pdbx_strand_id
1 'polypeptide(L)'
;MWLSVLISLALSILFVNQNRLLTFIEYRDNTVDLGYARYRGNRTFPSTVAYLGIPYAEPPLGELRFRAPIPLNLTRVSELSNGVLLHINELSQTRKQ
;
A
#
# COMPACT_ATOMS: atom_id res chain seq x y z
N MET A 1 5.94 7.24 54.19
CA MET A 1 4.93 8.01 53.43
C MET A 1 5.52 8.73 52.22
N TRP A 2 6.64 9.44 52.33
CA TRP A 2 7.26 10.14 51.18
C TRP A 2 7.94 9.23 50.16
N LEU A 3 8.57 8.14 50.60
CA LEU A 3 9.28 7.21 49.72
C LEU A 3 8.34 6.49 48.74
N SER A 4 7.15 6.08 49.20
CA SER A 4 6.13 5.44 48.35
C SER A 4 5.54 6.39 47.32
N VAL A 5 5.47 7.69 47.62
CA VAL A 5 5.01 8.74 46.70
C VAL A 5 6.03 8.97 45.58
N LEU A 6 7.32 9.05 45.92
CA LEU A 6 8.40 9.22 44.94
C LEU A 6 8.53 8.01 44.01
N ILE A 7 8.39 6.80 44.55
CA ILE A 7 8.41 5.56 43.77
C ILE A 7 7.20 5.50 42.82
N SER A 8 6.01 5.86 43.29
CA SER A 8 4.80 5.90 42.45
C SER A 8 4.91 6.96 41.34
N LEU A 9 5.50 8.12 41.64
CA LEU A 9 5.73 9.18 40.65
C LEU A 9 6.76 8.74 39.59
N ALA A 10 7.86 8.13 40.00
CA ALA A 10 8.87 7.59 39.10
C ALA A 10 8.32 6.46 38.20
N LEU A 11 7.52 5.55 38.76
CA LEU A 11 6.84 4.50 38.01
C LEU A 11 5.81 5.07 37.02
N SER A 12 5.05 6.10 37.40
CA SER A 12 4.10 6.77 36.51
C SER A 12 4.83 7.49 35.37
N ILE A 13 5.96 8.14 35.63
CA ILE A 13 6.76 8.83 34.60
C ILE A 13 7.37 7.82 33.63
N LEU A 14 7.89 6.70 34.15
CA LEU A 14 8.42 5.60 33.32
C LEU A 14 7.32 4.94 32.48
N PHE A 15 6.13 4.71 33.05
CA PHE A 15 4.97 4.15 32.34
C PHE A 15 4.45 5.10 31.24
N VAL A 16 4.38 6.41 31.51
CA VAL A 16 4.02 7.42 30.49
C VAL A 16 5.06 7.51 29.39
N ASN A 17 6.36 7.34 29.71
CA ASN A 17 7.45 7.39 28.74
C ASN A 17 7.51 6.10 27.87
N GLN A 18 7.25 4.93 28.44
CA GLN A 18 7.16 3.67 27.67
C GLN A 18 6.02 3.67 26.66
N ASN A 19 4.91 4.36 26.95
CA ASN A 19 3.78 4.49 26.04
C ASN A 19 3.96 5.57 24.95
N ARG A 20 5.00 6.43 25.06
CA ARG A 20 5.33 7.49 24.08
C ARG A 20 6.31 7.04 22.98
N LEU A 21 6.79 5.81 23.01
CA LEU A 21 7.63 5.24 21.97
C LEU A 21 6.85 4.32 21.01
N LEU A 22 5.63 3.92 21.37
CA LEU A 22 4.84 2.95 20.60
C LEU A 22 3.83 3.59 19.64
N THR A 23 3.73 4.93 19.57
CA THR A 23 2.70 5.62 18.77
C THR A 23 3.17 6.32 17.49
N PHE A 24 4.44 6.25 17.05
CA PHE A 24 4.88 7.09 15.90
C PHE A 24 5.73 6.42 14.82
N ILE A 25 5.70 5.10 14.69
CA ILE A 25 5.77 4.52 13.35
C ILE A 25 4.51 3.70 13.16
N GLU A 26 3.38 4.40 13.01
CA GLU A 26 2.25 3.81 12.33
C GLU A 26 2.79 3.42 10.95
N TYR A 27 3.11 2.14 10.78
CA TYR A 27 3.40 1.57 9.49
C TYR A 27 2.10 1.70 8.70
N ARG A 28 1.91 2.88 8.11
CA ARG A 28 0.77 3.21 7.26
C ARG A 28 0.96 2.34 6.03
N ASP A 29 0.37 1.16 6.09
CA ASP A 29 0.29 0.30 4.94
C ASP A 29 -0.59 1.01 3.91
N ASN A 30 0.04 1.64 2.93
CA ASN A 30 -0.62 2.43 1.89
C ASN A 30 -1.08 1.50 0.77
N THR A 31 -1.60 0.34 1.13
CA THR A 31 -1.91 -0.72 0.19
C THR A 31 -3.42 -0.85 0.08
N VAL A 32 -3.91 -0.82 -1.16
CA VAL A 32 -5.34 -0.95 -1.49
C VAL A 32 -5.57 -2.29 -2.17
N ASP A 33 -6.50 -3.07 -1.65
CA ASP A 33 -6.94 -4.33 -2.21
C ASP A 33 -8.24 -4.13 -3.01
N LEU A 34 -8.22 -4.49 -4.30
CA LEU A 34 -9.36 -4.37 -5.21
C LEU A 34 -10.01 -5.74 -5.51
N GLY A 35 -9.59 -6.81 -4.83
CA GLY A 35 -10.06 -8.18 -5.03
C GLY A 35 -9.39 -8.91 -6.20
N TYR A 36 -9.09 -8.22 -7.30
CA TYR A 36 -8.34 -8.79 -8.44
C TYR A 36 -6.85 -8.43 -8.44
N ALA A 37 -6.44 -7.42 -7.67
CA ALA A 37 -5.06 -6.99 -7.51
C ALA A 37 -4.92 -6.13 -6.24
N ARG A 38 -3.68 -6.05 -5.75
CA ARG A 38 -3.32 -5.22 -4.59
C ARG A 38 -2.23 -4.23 -4.96
N TYR A 39 -2.47 -2.94 -4.73
CA TYR A 39 -1.58 -1.86 -5.13
C TYR A 39 -1.04 -1.11 -3.93
N ARG A 40 0.29 -0.96 -3.86
CA ARG A 40 0.96 -0.15 -2.85
C ARG A 40 1.21 1.26 -3.37
N GLY A 41 0.67 2.24 -2.68
CA GLY A 41 0.83 3.66 -2.98
C GLY A 41 2.08 4.25 -2.35
N ASN A 42 2.58 5.32 -2.98
CA ASN A 42 3.70 6.12 -2.49
C ASN A 42 3.19 7.34 -1.72
N ARG A 43 3.66 7.55 -0.49
CA ARG A 43 3.40 8.76 0.29
C ARG A 43 4.43 9.83 -0.07
N THR A 44 4.14 10.59 -1.11
CA THR A 44 5.00 11.72 -1.53
C THR A 44 4.70 13.00 -0.75
N PHE A 45 3.52 13.13 -0.12
CA PHE A 45 3.12 14.31 0.66
C PHE A 45 2.51 13.92 2.02
N PRO A 46 2.51 14.81 3.03
CA PRO A 46 2.13 14.47 4.40
C PRO A 46 0.73 13.85 4.56
N SER A 47 -0.22 14.25 3.71
CA SER A 47 -1.62 13.81 3.76
C SER A 47 -2.10 13.16 2.46
N THR A 48 -1.18 12.78 1.54
CA THR A 48 -1.55 12.25 0.22
C THR A 48 -0.75 11.00 -0.11
N VAL A 49 -1.46 9.98 -0.61
CA VAL A 49 -0.88 8.76 -1.18
C VAL A 49 -1.14 8.75 -2.69
N ALA A 50 -0.09 8.56 -3.48
CA ALA A 50 -0.17 8.44 -4.93
C ALA A 50 -0.10 6.96 -5.36
N TYR A 51 -1.07 6.53 -6.18
CA TYR A 51 -1.08 5.22 -6.84
C TYR A 51 -0.93 5.46 -8.34
N LEU A 52 0.23 5.12 -8.88
CA LEU A 52 0.59 5.43 -10.27
C LEU A 52 0.65 4.15 -11.11
N GLY A 53 0.42 4.25 -12.41
CA GLY A 53 0.55 3.11 -13.33
C GLY A 53 -0.54 2.04 -13.20
N ILE A 54 -1.68 2.35 -12.59
CA ILE A 54 -2.79 1.40 -12.42
C ILE A 54 -3.48 1.15 -13.77
N PRO A 55 -3.51 -0.11 -14.27
CA PRO A 55 -4.22 -0.43 -15.50
C PRO A 55 -5.73 -0.27 -15.30
N TYR A 56 -6.40 0.40 -16.23
CA TYR A 56 -7.86 0.58 -16.23
C TYR A 56 -8.56 -0.05 -17.45
N ALA A 57 -7.79 -0.43 -18.47
CA ALA A 57 -8.26 -1.01 -19.72
C ALA A 57 -7.19 -1.96 -20.28
N GLU A 58 -7.57 -2.78 -21.27
CA GLU A 58 -6.60 -3.58 -22.01
C GLU A 58 -5.64 -2.69 -22.84
N PRO A 59 -4.38 -3.11 -23.03
CA PRO A 59 -3.41 -2.34 -23.81
C PRO A 59 -3.90 -2.15 -25.26
N PRO A 60 -3.93 -0.91 -25.80
CA PRO A 60 -4.43 -0.63 -27.15
C PRO A 60 -3.39 -0.96 -28.23
N LEU A 61 -2.92 -2.21 -28.23
CA LEU A 61 -1.89 -2.74 -29.13
C LEU A 61 -2.51 -3.67 -30.18
N GLY A 62 -1.79 -3.91 -31.28
CA GLY A 62 -2.25 -4.78 -32.37
C GLY A 62 -3.61 -4.33 -32.94
N GLU A 63 -4.55 -5.27 -33.01
CA GLU A 63 -5.92 -5.04 -33.49
C GLU A 63 -6.74 -4.05 -32.65
N LEU A 64 -6.32 -3.79 -31.41
CA LEU A 64 -6.95 -2.81 -30.52
C LEU A 64 -6.51 -1.37 -30.80
N ARG A 65 -5.50 -1.17 -31.66
CA ARG A 65 -5.05 0.16 -32.04
C ARG A 65 -6.17 0.90 -32.79
N PHE A 66 -6.38 2.17 -32.43
CA PHE A 66 -7.43 3.02 -33.00
C PHE A 66 -8.85 2.49 -32.79
N ARG A 67 -9.06 1.62 -31.78
CA ARG A 67 -10.38 1.16 -31.34
C ARG A 67 -10.75 1.78 -30.00
N ALA A 68 -12.04 1.67 -29.66
CA ALA A 68 -12.50 2.03 -28.32
C ALA A 68 -11.80 1.17 -27.26
N PRO A 69 -11.50 1.72 -26.06
CA PRO A 69 -10.90 0.95 -24.98
C PRO A 69 -11.76 -0.26 -24.59
N ILE A 70 -11.12 -1.39 -24.37
CA ILE A 70 -11.76 -2.60 -23.86
C ILE A 70 -11.53 -2.68 -22.35
N PRO A 71 -12.56 -3.04 -21.54
CA PRO A 71 -12.38 -3.25 -20.10
C PRO A 71 -11.25 -4.23 -19.80
N LEU A 72 -10.50 -3.94 -18.72
CA LEU A 72 -9.41 -4.78 -18.27
C LEU A 72 -9.91 -6.18 -17.92
N ASN A 73 -9.23 -7.21 -18.40
CA ASN A 73 -9.49 -8.59 -17.99
C ASN A 73 -8.96 -8.81 -16.57
N LEU A 74 -9.86 -8.69 -15.59
CA LEU A 74 -9.54 -8.79 -14.17
C LEU A 74 -9.09 -10.20 -13.78
N THR A 75 -9.68 -11.24 -14.38
CA THR A 75 -9.30 -12.64 -14.13
C THR A 75 -7.84 -12.86 -14.51
N ARG A 76 -7.45 -12.46 -15.73
CA ARG A 76 -6.06 -12.53 -16.19
C ARG A 76 -5.12 -11.78 -15.25
N VAL A 77 -5.49 -10.57 -14.80
CA VAL A 77 -4.65 -9.78 -13.89
C VAL A 77 -4.52 -10.45 -12.53
N SER A 78 -5.59 -11.03 -12.00
CA SER A 78 -5.57 -11.76 -10.73
C SER A 78 -4.68 -13.00 -10.78
N GLU A 79 -4.75 -13.76 -11.88
CA GLU A 79 -3.90 -14.93 -12.13
C GLU A 79 -2.43 -14.52 -12.26
N LEU A 80 -2.12 -13.47 -13.01
CA LEU A 80 -0.76 -12.95 -13.12
C LEU A 80 -0.23 -12.43 -11.79
N SER A 81 -1.12 -11.88 -10.94
CA SER A 81 -0.73 -11.41 -9.62
C SER A 81 -0.42 -12.55 -8.67
N ASN A 82 -1.04 -13.74 -8.82
CA ASN A 82 -0.95 -14.85 -7.85
C ASN A 82 -1.16 -14.40 -6.37
N GLY A 83 -1.90 -13.30 -6.13
CA GLY A 83 -2.04 -12.69 -4.80
C GLY A 83 -0.81 -11.93 -4.28
N VAL A 84 0.25 -11.80 -5.09
CA VAL A 84 1.47 -11.05 -4.81
C VAL A 84 1.24 -9.55 -5.05
N LEU A 85 1.89 -8.71 -4.23
CA LEU A 85 1.94 -7.27 -4.42
C LEU A 85 2.62 -6.95 -5.75
N LEU A 86 1.81 -6.62 -6.76
CA LEU A 86 2.35 -6.27 -8.07
C LEU A 86 3.02 -4.89 -8.02
N HIS A 87 4.35 -4.87 -8.15
CA HIS A 87 5.05 -3.67 -8.57
C HIS A 87 4.72 -3.45 -10.06
N ILE A 88 4.12 -2.31 -10.38
CA ILE A 88 3.67 -1.82 -11.70
C ILE A 88 4.61 -2.05 -12.90
N ASN A 89 5.88 -2.38 -12.66
CA ASN A 89 6.87 -2.67 -13.68
C ASN A 89 6.81 -4.12 -14.21
N GLU A 90 6.24 -5.07 -13.44
CA GLU A 90 6.25 -6.51 -13.78
C GLU A 90 5.22 -6.89 -14.85
N LEU A 91 4.02 -6.29 -14.80
CA LEU A 91 2.98 -6.49 -15.83
C LEU A 91 3.34 -5.90 -17.21
N SER A 92 4.38 -5.07 -17.28
CA SER A 92 4.82 -4.43 -18.52
C SER A 92 5.83 -5.27 -19.29
N GLN A 93 6.51 -6.23 -18.64
CA GLN A 93 7.52 -7.07 -19.29
C GLN A 93 6.93 -8.26 -20.04
N THR A 94 5.84 -8.86 -19.54
CA THR A 94 5.11 -9.95 -20.22
C THR A 94 4.35 -9.49 -21.47
N ARG A 95 4.19 -8.17 -21.66
CA ARG A 95 3.49 -7.56 -22.80
C ARG A 95 4.38 -7.25 -24.01
N LYS A 96 5.68 -7.55 -23.94
CA LYS A 96 6.65 -7.28 -25.03
C LYS A 96 7.02 -8.50 -25.88
N GLN A 97 6.44 -9.66 -25.61
CA GLN A 97 6.59 -10.86 -26.46
C GLN A 97 5.42 -10.98 -27.43
#